data_AF-A0A1R3J472-F1
#
_entry.id   AF-A0A1R3J472-F1
#
_cell.length_a   1.000
_cell.length_b   1.000
_cell.length_c   1.000
_cell.angle_alpha   90.00
_cell.angle_beta   90.00
_cell.angle_gamma   90.00
#
_symmetry.space_group_name_H-M   'P 1'
#
loop_
_entity.id
_entity.type
_entity.pdbx_description
1 polymer ?
#
loop_
_entity_poly.entity_id
_entity_poly.type
_entity_poly.pdbx_seq_one_letter_code
_entity_poly.pdbx_strand_id
1 'polypeptide(L)'
;MDKLSFLLQTRIHGGGSTSFRICPQELSIDPSKSPAYSMKEFRQLLRNAYSLNKIAAIKLEDHKSRPPWLLIVSRNRTRSFANTDEIAAMGRDLGYQVVVAEADSKVARVAQVVNSCDVMMGVHGAGLTNMVFLPENAILIQINPFGVIEWIVRDGFKYTLWLPPTCSFILLFIKG
;
A
#
# COMPACT_ATOMS: atom_id res chain seq x y z
N MET A 1 19.42 11.15 7.72
CA MET A 1 19.25 9.69 7.53
C MET A 1 17.82 9.52 7.08
N ASP A 2 17.65 9.51 5.76
CA ASP A 2 16.42 10.01 5.16
C ASP A 2 15.43 8.86 4.99
N LYS A 3 14.13 9.16 4.95
CA LYS A 3 13.02 8.19 4.86
C LYS A 3 13.16 7.16 3.72
N LEU A 4 14.06 7.38 2.76
CA LEU A 4 14.48 6.45 1.71
C LEU A 4 15.27 5.23 2.23
N SER A 5 16.02 5.38 3.33
CA SER A 5 16.78 4.30 3.97
C SER A 5 15.90 3.15 4.47
N PHE A 6 14.68 3.47 4.91
CA PHE A 6 13.62 2.52 5.27
C PHE A 6 13.35 1.47 4.19
N LEU A 7 13.45 1.89 2.92
CA LEU A 7 13.09 1.09 1.76
C LEU A 7 14.27 0.25 1.26
N LEU A 8 15.49 0.77 1.44
CA LEU A 8 16.75 0.12 1.04
C LEU A 8 17.11 -1.10 1.90
N GLN A 9 16.60 -1.19 3.13
CA GLN A 9 16.86 -2.33 4.01
C GLN A 9 15.84 -3.46 3.88
N THR A 10 14.73 -3.26 3.14
CA THR A 10 13.75 -4.33 2.91
C THR A 10 14.38 -5.43 2.04
N ARG A 11 14.49 -6.65 2.55
CA ARG A 11 14.93 -7.82 1.79
C ARG A 11 13.73 -8.67 1.42
N ILE A 12 13.54 -8.83 0.12
CA ILE A 12 12.85 -9.99 -0.42
C ILE A 12 13.96 -11.03 -0.72
N HIS A 13 13.64 -12.32 -0.87
CA HIS A 13 14.67 -13.30 -1.25
C HIS A 13 15.40 -12.85 -2.54
N GLY A 14 16.74 -12.73 -2.47
CA GLY A 14 17.59 -12.18 -3.54
C GLY A 14 17.85 -10.67 -3.39
N GLY A 15 19.11 -10.23 -3.41
CA GLY A 15 19.51 -8.85 -3.08
C GLY A 15 19.82 -7.98 -4.30
N GLY A 16 19.41 -6.70 -4.29
CA GLY A 16 19.81 -5.72 -5.30
C GLY A 16 18.84 -4.54 -5.49
N SER A 17 19.31 -3.51 -6.19
CA SER A 17 18.83 -2.11 -6.30
C SER A 17 17.33 -1.81 -6.27
N THR A 18 16.99 -0.70 -5.61
CA THR A 18 15.62 -0.15 -5.46
C THR A 18 15.31 0.96 -6.47
N SER A 19 14.14 0.91 -7.11
CA SER A 19 13.59 2.05 -7.89
C SER A 19 12.24 2.48 -7.31
N PHE A 20 12.07 3.79 -7.10
CA PHE A 20 10.85 4.41 -6.59
C PHE A 20 10.06 5.01 -7.76
N ARG A 21 8.79 4.61 -7.90
CA ARG A 21 7.84 5.27 -8.79
C ARG A 21 6.54 5.55 -8.04
N ILE A 22 6.07 6.79 -8.10
CA ILE A 22 4.70 7.11 -7.68
C ILE A 22 3.79 6.67 -8.82
N CYS A 23 2.96 5.65 -8.58
CA CYS A 23 2.09 5.03 -9.60
C CYS A 23 0.63 5.18 -9.19
N PRO A 24 -0.07 6.24 -9.60
CA PRO A 24 -1.36 6.61 -8.99
C PRO A 24 -2.56 5.71 -9.36
N GLN A 25 -2.38 4.56 -10.04
CA GLN A 25 -3.44 3.88 -10.83
C GLN A 25 -3.64 2.39 -10.47
N GLU A 26 -4.09 2.07 -9.25
CA GLU A 26 -4.53 0.71 -8.91
C GLU A 26 -6.05 0.70 -8.63
N LEU A 27 -6.79 -0.18 -9.32
CA LEU A 27 -8.25 -0.42 -9.24
C LEU A 27 -9.23 0.64 -9.81
N SER A 28 -8.84 1.52 -10.75
CA SER A 28 -9.81 2.48 -11.34
C SER A 28 -10.86 1.81 -12.26
N ILE A 29 -12.07 2.38 -12.30
CA ILE A 29 -13.14 2.03 -13.24
C ILE A 29 -13.16 3.12 -14.32
N ASP A 30 -13.15 2.72 -15.60
CA ASP A 30 -13.27 3.63 -16.74
C ASP A 30 -14.70 4.18 -16.83
N PRO A 31 -14.92 5.49 -16.54
CA PRO A 31 -16.27 6.07 -16.53
C PRO A 31 -16.91 6.08 -17.92
N SER A 32 -16.11 6.06 -19.00
CA SER A 32 -16.65 5.99 -20.36
C SER A 32 -17.27 4.63 -20.67
N LYS A 33 -16.82 3.58 -19.98
CA LYS A 33 -17.33 2.20 -20.10
C LYS A 33 -18.34 1.85 -19.03
N SER A 34 -18.34 2.55 -17.91
CA SER A 34 -19.24 2.30 -16.77
C SER A 34 -19.56 3.60 -16.04
N PRO A 35 -20.36 4.49 -16.66
CA PRO A 35 -20.65 5.82 -16.11
C PRO A 35 -21.49 5.77 -14.83
N ALA A 36 -22.15 4.65 -14.56
CA ALA A 36 -23.01 4.45 -13.40
C ALA A 36 -22.24 4.04 -12.12
N TYR A 37 -20.94 3.74 -12.21
CA TYR A 37 -20.18 3.19 -11.08
C TYR A 37 -18.81 3.83 -10.93
N SER A 38 -18.45 4.18 -9.71
CA SER A 38 -17.13 4.70 -9.37
C SER A 38 -16.51 3.96 -8.19
N MET A 39 -15.17 3.93 -8.14
CA MET A 39 -14.44 3.42 -6.96
C MET A 39 -14.74 4.23 -5.70
N LYS A 40 -15.13 5.51 -5.84
CA LYS A 40 -15.56 6.33 -4.72
C LYS A 40 -16.83 5.78 -4.09
N GLU A 41 -17.84 5.47 -4.90
CA GLU A 41 -19.11 4.89 -4.42
C GLU A 41 -18.90 3.49 -3.87
N PHE A 42 -18.08 2.67 -4.53
CA PHE A 42 -17.74 1.34 -4.02
C PHE A 42 -17.07 1.41 -2.64
N ARG A 43 -16.08 2.30 -2.46
CA ARG A 43 -15.43 2.51 -1.15
C ARG A 43 -16.39 3.06 -0.10
N GLN A 44 -17.34 3.92 -0.49
CA GLN A 44 -18.39 4.40 0.40
C GLN A 44 -19.32 3.26 0.85
N LEU A 45 -19.71 2.37 -0.07
CA LEU A 45 -20.49 1.18 0.24
C LEU A 45 -19.76 0.28 1.23
N LEU A 46 -18.47 0.00 1.00
CA LEU A 46 -17.64 -0.79 1.91
C LEU A 46 -17.51 -0.14 3.29
N ARG A 47 -17.31 1.18 3.34
CA ARG A 47 -17.24 1.94 4.59
C ARG A 47 -18.51 1.76 5.42
N ASN A 48 -19.67 1.85 4.79
CA ASN A 48 -20.96 1.64 5.44
C ASN A 48 -21.12 0.18 5.89
N ALA A 49 -20.86 -0.78 5.00
CA ALA A 49 -21.04 -2.21 5.26
C ALA A 49 -20.18 -2.71 6.43
N TYR A 50 -18.97 -2.19 6.58
CA TYR A 50 -18.03 -2.58 7.63
C TYR A 50 -17.97 -1.60 8.82
N SER A 51 -18.79 -0.55 8.84
CA SER A 51 -18.80 0.47 9.90
C SER A 51 -17.42 1.09 10.13
N LEU A 52 -16.77 1.53 9.05
CA LEU A 52 -15.41 2.07 9.08
C LEU A 52 -15.44 3.58 9.40
N ASN A 53 -14.87 3.96 10.54
CA ASN A 53 -15.03 5.30 11.11
C ASN A 53 -13.92 6.29 10.71
N LYS A 54 -12.74 5.81 10.27
CA LYS A 54 -11.66 6.71 9.87
C LYS A 54 -11.88 7.14 8.41
N ILE A 55 -12.23 8.41 8.24
CA ILE A 55 -12.55 8.98 6.93
C ILE A 55 -11.28 9.30 6.14
N ALA A 56 -10.30 9.95 6.78
CA ALA A 56 -9.05 10.38 6.15
C ALA A 56 -7.81 10.02 7.00
N ALA A 57 -6.68 9.79 6.34
CA ALA A 57 -5.37 9.64 6.96
C ALA A 57 -4.89 10.95 7.57
N ILE A 58 -3.96 10.86 8.51
CA ILE A 58 -3.40 12.06 9.14
C ILE A 58 -2.68 12.93 8.12
N LYS A 59 -2.77 14.25 8.30
CA LYS A 59 -1.92 15.21 7.58
C LYS A 59 -0.65 15.41 8.40
N LEU A 60 0.51 15.17 7.78
CA LEU A 60 1.82 15.32 8.44
C LEU A 60 2.20 16.78 8.73
N GLU A 61 1.46 17.74 8.16
CA GLU A 61 1.67 19.18 8.34
C GLU A 61 1.09 19.70 9.66
N ASP A 62 0.19 18.94 10.31
CA ASP A 62 -0.36 19.30 11.61
C ASP A 62 0.59 18.86 12.74
N HIS A 63 1.37 19.80 13.29
CA HIS A 63 2.28 19.60 14.41
C HIS A 63 1.63 19.11 15.73
N LYS A 64 0.30 18.94 15.75
CA LYS A 64 -0.48 18.38 16.87
C LYS A 64 -0.94 16.95 16.62
N SER A 65 -0.59 16.35 15.49
CA SER A 65 -1.09 15.02 15.12
C SER A 65 -0.37 13.92 15.88
N ARG A 66 -1.14 12.90 16.28
CA ARG A 66 -0.61 11.63 16.81
C ARG A 66 0.34 10.97 15.79
N PRO A 67 1.24 10.09 16.25
CA PRO A 67 2.06 9.28 15.33
C PRO A 67 1.22 8.55 14.27
N PRO A 68 1.63 8.56 12.99
CA PRO A 68 0.95 7.82 11.93
C PRO A 68 1.03 6.31 12.13
N TRP A 69 -0.04 5.60 11.78
CA TRP A 69 -0.08 4.14 11.83
C TRP A 69 0.39 3.53 10.50
N LEU A 70 1.38 2.63 10.57
CA LEU A 70 1.90 1.86 9.44
C LEU A 70 1.45 0.40 9.57
N LEU A 71 0.70 -0.08 8.59
CA LEU A 71 0.40 -1.49 8.40
C LEU A 71 1.44 -2.14 7.50
N ILE A 72 2.10 -3.20 7.96
CA ILE A 72 2.92 -4.09 7.13
C ILE A 72 2.11 -5.36 6.89
N VAL A 73 1.75 -5.59 5.63
CA VAL A 73 1.06 -6.81 5.20
C VAL A 73 2.08 -7.93 5.08
N SER A 74 2.06 -8.85 6.05
CA SER A 74 2.87 -10.05 6.01
C SER A 74 2.19 -11.16 5.21
N ARG A 75 2.97 -12.13 4.73
CA ARG A 75 2.50 -13.33 4.03
C ARG A 75 3.36 -14.50 4.47
N ASN A 76 2.74 -15.64 4.78
CA ASN A 76 3.47 -16.83 5.22
C ASN A 76 3.89 -17.78 4.08
N ARG A 77 3.62 -17.41 2.83
CA ARG A 77 3.91 -18.26 1.65
C ARG A 77 4.83 -17.57 0.65
N THR A 78 4.37 -17.36 -0.58
CA THR A 78 5.17 -16.81 -1.67
C THR A 78 5.13 -15.28 -1.68
N ARG A 79 6.22 -14.65 -2.16
CA ARG A 79 6.36 -13.19 -2.28
C ARG A 79 6.13 -12.49 -0.93
N SER A 80 6.95 -12.83 0.05
CA SER A 80 6.95 -12.30 1.42
C SER A 80 8.25 -11.54 1.72
N PHE A 81 8.19 -10.67 2.73
CA PHE A 81 9.38 -10.06 3.30
C PHE A 81 10.22 -11.11 4.04
N ALA A 82 11.53 -11.13 3.79
CA ALA A 82 12.45 -12.01 4.51
C ALA A 82 12.83 -11.42 5.89
N ASN A 83 12.66 -10.10 6.08
CA ASN A 83 13.09 -9.38 7.27
C ASN A 83 11.98 -8.50 7.89
N THR A 84 10.75 -9.01 7.96
CA THR A 84 9.58 -8.26 8.47
C THR A 84 9.83 -7.55 9.82
N ASP A 85 10.53 -8.20 10.75
CA ASP A 85 10.80 -7.64 12.08
C ASP A 85 11.75 -6.44 12.03
N GLU A 86 12.78 -6.49 11.18
CA GLU A 86 13.70 -5.36 10.95
C GLU A 86 12.94 -4.18 10.33
N ILE A 87 12.06 -4.45 9.36
CA ILE A 87 11.21 -3.43 8.75
C ILE A 87 10.30 -2.80 9.80
N ALA A 88 9.71 -3.61 10.68
CA ALA A 88 8.86 -3.10 11.75
C ALA A 88 9.64 -2.26 12.77
N ALA A 89 10.87 -2.67 13.14
CA ALA A 89 11.75 -1.91 14.02
C ALA A 89 12.09 -0.54 13.42
N MET A 90 12.56 -0.50 12.17
CA MET A 90 12.86 0.75 11.47
C MET A 90 11.64 1.67 11.37
N GLY A 91 10.45 1.13 11.11
CA GLY A 91 9.22 1.91 11.06
C GLY A 91 8.95 2.63 12.38
N ARG A 92 9.18 1.96 13.51
CA ARG A 92 9.06 2.56 14.84
C ARG A 92 10.12 3.63 15.09
N ASP A 93 11.37 3.39 14.68
CA ASP A 93 12.46 4.37 14.81
C ASP A 93 12.20 5.66 14.00
N LEU A 94 11.45 5.54 12.90
CA LEU A 94 10.98 6.68 12.10
C LEU A 94 9.74 7.38 12.68
N GLY A 95 9.25 6.94 13.84
CA GLY A 95 8.13 7.53 14.55
C GLY A 95 6.74 7.01 14.14
N TYR A 96 6.65 5.88 13.43
CA TYR A 96 5.36 5.24 13.13
C TYR A 96 4.91 4.31 14.26
N GLN A 97 3.60 4.20 14.44
CA GLN A 97 2.98 3.09 15.17
C GLN A 97 2.81 1.92 14.20
N VAL A 98 3.54 0.83 14.39
CA VAL A 98 3.61 -0.27 13.41
C VAL A 98 2.73 -1.45 13.81
N VAL A 99 1.88 -1.88 12.87
CA VAL A 99 1.10 -3.12 12.93
C VAL A 99 1.59 -4.06 11.84
N VAL A 100 1.91 -5.30 12.19
CA VAL A 100 2.20 -6.36 11.22
C VAL A 100 1.00 -7.32 11.22
N ALA A 101 0.40 -7.55 10.06
CA ALA A 101 -0.73 -8.46 9.95
C ALA A 101 -0.73 -9.21 8.62
N GLU A 102 -1.07 -10.50 8.67
CA GLU A 102 -1.41 -11.27 7.47
C GLU A 102 -2.87 -10.99 7.10
N ALA A 103 -3.20 -11.13 5.81
CA ALA A 103 -4.58 -11.12 5.36
C ALA A 103 -5.36 -12.28 6.03
N ASP A 104 -6.24 -11.94 6.97
CA ASP A 104 -7.13 -12.87 7.69
C ASP A 104 -8.34 -13.24 6.81
N SER A 105 -8.82 -14.48 6.94
CA SER A 105 -10.10 -14.94 6.40
C SER A 105 -11.30 -14.07 6.85
N LYS A 106 -11.19 -13.43 8.02
CA LYS A 106 -12.24 -12.57 8.60
C LYS A 106 -12.16 -11.14 8.05
N VAL A 107 -12.77 -10.94 6.88
CA VAL A 107 -12.76 -9.65 6.14
C VAL A 107 -13.12 -8.44 7.02
N ALA A 108 -14.14 -8.56 7.89
CA ALA A 108 -14.54 -7.45 8.76
C ALA A 108 -13.42 -6.98 9.69
N ARG A 109 -12.60 -7.90 10.23
CA ARG A 109 -11.45 -7.56 11.07
C ARG A 109 -10.35 -6.89 10.24
N VAL A 110 -10.06 -7.43 9.06
CA VAL A 110 -9.08 -6.85 8.13
C VAL A 110 -9.48 -5.42 7.75
N ALA A 111 -10.76 -5.20 7.43
CA ALA A 111 -11.28 -3.88 7.08
C ALA A 111 -11.06 -2.86 8.21
N GLN A 112 -11.34 -3.24 9.46
CA GLN A 112 -11.12 -2.37 10.62
C GLN A 112 -9.62 -2.05 10.86
N VAL A 113 -8.75 -3.07 10.76
CA VAL A 113 -7.30 -2.87 10.91
C VAL A 113 -6.76 -1.95 9.80
N VAL A 114 -7.08 -2.24 8.55
CA VAL A 114 -6.63 -1.43 7.41
C VAL A 114 -7.16 0.00 7.51
N ASN A 115 -8.45 0.18 7.84
CA ASN A 115 -9.04 1.51 7.97
C ASN A 115 -8.42 2.32 9.11
N SER A 116 -7.88 1.68 10.16
CA SER A 116 -7.22 2.41 11.24
C SER A 116 -5.85 3.01 10.86
N CYS A 117 -5.24 2.53 9.77
CA CYS A 117 -3.87 2.88 9.37
C CYS A 117 -3.79 4.11 8.46
N ASP A 118 -2.63 4.75 8.41
CA ASP A 118 -2.33 5.93 7.57
C ASP A 118 -1.45 5.56 6.39
N VAL A 119 -0.58 4.56 6.61
CA VAL A 119 0.28 3.98 5.60
C VAL A 119 0.06 2.47 5.60
N MET A 120 0.01 1.86 4.41
CA MET A 120 -0.02 0.42 4.23
C MET A 120 1.15 0.02 3.34
N MET A 121 1.90 -0.99 3.72
CA MET A 121 3.04 -1.51 3.00
C MET A 121 2.87 -3.01 2.77
N GLY A 122 3.21 -3.51 1.59
CA GLY A 122 3.23 -4.94 1.34
C GLY A 122 3.82 -5.31 0.00
N VAL A 123 4.12 -6.59 -0.18
CA VAL A 123 4.60 -7.13 -1.46
C VAL A 123 3.45 -7.26 -2.46
N HIS A 124 3.70 -6.96 -3.73
CA HIS A 124 2.74 -7.03 -4.83
C HIS A 124 2.01 -8.38 -4.85
N GLY A 125 0.69 -8.32 -4.95
CA GLY A 125 -0.19 -9.48 -5.04
C GLY A 125 -1.52 -9.31 -4.31
N ALA A 126 -2.29 -10.40 -4.24
CA ALA A 126 -3.67 -10.41 -3.75
C ALA A 126 -3.86 -9.92 -2.30
N GLY A 127 -2.83 -9.94 -1.46
CA GLY A 127 -2.92 -9.42 -0.08
C GLY A 127 -3.13 -7.90 -0.01
N LEU A 128 -2.71 -7.15 -1.04
CA LEU A 128 -2.86 -5.70 -1.10
C LEU A 128 -4.24 -5.24 -1.59
N THR A 129 -5.11 -6.15 -2.05
CA THR A 129 -6.49 -5.80 -2.44
C THR A 129 -7.28 -5.14 -1.31
N ASN A 130 -6.94 -5.45 -0.06
CA ASN A 130 -7.54 -4.87 1.13
C ASN A 130 -7.31 -3.35 1.26
N MET A 131 -6.47 -2.74 0.42
CA MET A 131 -6.30 -1.28 0.34
C MET A 131 -7.61 -0.52 0.09
N VAL A 132 -8.64 -1.18 -0.43
CA VAL A 132 -9.98 -0.61 -0.60
C VAL A 132 -10.60 -0.12 0.73
N PHE A 133 -10.11 -0.61 1.88
CA PHE A 133 -10.54 -0.18 3.21
C PHE A 133 -9.73 0.97 3.81
N LEU A 134 -8.63 1.40 3.17
CA LEU A 134 -7.82 2.52 3.65
C LEU A 134 -8.67 3.79 3.75
N PRO A 135 -8.38 4.69 4.70
CA PRO A 135 -9.00 6.02 4.70
C PRO A 135 -8.53 6.85 3.48
N GLU A 136 -9.22 7.94 3.20
CA GLU A 136 -8.81 8.89 2.15
C GLU A 136 -7.44 9.51 2.48
N ASN A 137 -6.65 9.80 1.45
CA ASN A 137 -5.28 10.32 1.55
C ASN A 137 -4.27 9.38 2.23
N ALA A 138 -4.63 8.12 2.46
CA ALA A 138 -3.67 7.12 2.92
C ALA A 138 -2.58 6.88 1.87
N ILE A 139 -1.41 6.44 2.35
CA ILE A 139 -0.29 6.07 1.50
C ILE A 139 -0.25 4.55 1.38
N LEU A 140 -0.19 4.05 0.14
CA LEU A 140 0.09 2.65 -0.12
C LEU A 140 1.50 2.51 -0.68
N ILE A 141 2.30 1.65 -0.08
CA ILE A 141 3.66 1.30 -0.48
C ILE A 141 3.64 -0.16 -0.97
N GLN A 142 3.60 -0.35 -2.29
CA GLN A 142 3.65 -1.67 -2.90
C GLN A 142 5.08 -2.02 -3.29
N ILE A 143 5.59 -3.13 -2.77
CA ILE A 143 6.90 -3.67 -3.10
C ILE A 143 6.75 -4.75 -4.18
N ASN A 144 7.31 -4.54 -5.36
CA ASN A 144 7.27 -5.50 -6.45
C ASN A 144 8.64 -6.20 -6.61
N PRO A 145 8.73 -7.52 -6.42
CA PRO A 145 9.95 -8.27 -6.68
C PRO A 145 10.21 -8.34 -8.20
N PHE A 146 11.23 -7.63 -8.68
CA PHE A 146 11.70 -7.72 -10.05
C PHE A 146 12.69 -8.86 -10.23
N GLY A 147 12.51 -9.66 -11.27
CA GLY A 147 13.50 -10.62 -11.72
C GLY A 147 13.41 -10.81 -13.23
N VAL A 148 14.51 -10.54 -13.94
CA VAL A 148 14.86 -10.98 -15.31
C VAL A 148 14.17 -10.35 -16.54
N ILE A 149 13.45 -9.23 -16.47
CA ILE A 149 12.89 -8.66 -17.72
C ILE A 149 13.08 -7.15 -17.86
N GLU A 150 14.28 -6.77 -18.32
CA GLU A 150 14.61 -5.42 -18.78
C GLU A 150 13.85 -5.01 -20.06
N TRP A 151 13.22 -5.95 -20.79
CA TRP A 151 12.53 -5.67 -22.07
C TRP A 151 11.01 -5.38 -21.97
N ILE A 152 10.30 -5.89 -20.95
CA ILE A 152 8.86 -5.58 -20.74
C ILE A 152 8.66 -4.20 -20.08
N VAL A 153 9.64 -3.70 -19.33
CA VAL A 153 9.47 -2.42 -18.61
C VAL A 153 9.48 -1.21 -19.54
N ARG A 154 10.05 -1.33 -20.75
CA ARG A 154 10.00 -0.27 -21.77
C ARG A 154 8.65 -0.19 -22.50
N ASP A 155 7.94 -1.31 -22.68
CA ASP A 155 6.73 -1.35 -23.51
C ASP A 155 5.45 -1.85 -22.81
N GLY A 156 5.54 -2.48 -21.65
CA GLY A 156 4.43 -3.15 -20.95
C GLY A 156 3.62 -2.28 -19.98
N PHE A 157 4.07 -1.06 -19.69
CA PHE A 157 3.30 -0.06 -18.93
C PHE A 157 2.66 1.01 -19.84
N LYS A 158 2.50 0.70 -21.14
CA LYS A 158 1.85 1.59 -22.11
C LYS A 158 0.31 1.61 -22.06
N TYR A 159 -0.31 0.93 -21.11
CA TYR A 159 -1.76 1.03 -20.87
C TYR A 159 -2.03 1.88 -19.62
N THR A 160 -1.63 3.16 -19.71
CA THR A 160 -1.80 4.20 -18.67
C THR A 160 -3.03 5.06 -19.01
N LEU A 161 -4.17 4.66 -18.45
CA LEU A 161 -5.58 5.09 -18.58
C LEU A 161 -6.28 6.03 -17.57
N TRP A 162 -5.74 7.15 -17.04
CA TRP A 162 -6.46 8.20 -16.24
C TRP A 162 -7.18 7.84 -14.88
N LEU A 163 -7.36 8.85 -13.98
CA LEU A 163 -7.41 8.76 -12.48
C LEU A 163 -8.65 9.34 -11.74
N PRO A 164 -8.86 8.99 -10.43
CA PRO A 164 -9.35 9.89 -9.38
C PRO A 164 -8.33 10.18 -8.23
N PRO A 165 -8.48 11.27 -7.44
CA PRO A 165 -7.38 11.99 -6.77
C PRO A 165 -7.04 11.66 -5.28
N THR A 166 -7.42 10.50 -4.72
CA THR A 166 -7.58 10.40 -3.25
C THR A 166 -6.62 9.49 -2.47
N CYS A 167 -5.62 8.84 -3.07
CA CYS A 167 -4.57 8.09 -2.34
C CYS A 167 -3.20 8.27 -3.02
N SER A 168 -2.14 8.40 -2.23
CA SER A 168 -0.77 8.45 -2.78
C SER A 168 -0.21 7.03 -2.83
N PHE A 169 0.14 6.56 -4.03
CA PHE A 169 0.65 5.22 -4.24
C PHE A 169 2.13 5.23 -4.62
N ILE A 170 2.92 4.46 -3.90
CA ILE A 170 4.35 4.31 -4.08
C ILE A 170 4.62 2.87 -4.51
N LEU A 171 5.07 2.70 -5.74
CA LEU A 171 5.60 1.45 -6.25
C LEU A 171 7.10 1.41 -6.03
N LEU A 172 7.54 0.37 -5.33
CA LEU A 172 8.95 0.10 -5.10
C LEU A 172 9.32 -1.19 -5.79
N PHE A 173 10.30 -1.07 -6.64
CA PHE A 173 10.83 -2.16 -7.41
C PHE A 173 12.09 -2.67 -6.73
N ILE A 174 12.07 -3.92 -6.28
CA ILE A 174 13.21 -4.58 -5.64
C ILE A 174 13.63 -5.71 -6.57
N LYS A 175 14.79 -5.60 -7.23
CA LYS A 175 15.30 -6.69 -8.06
C LYS A 175 15.87 -7.78 -7.14
N GLY A 176 15.43 -9.02 -7.33
CA GLY A 176 16.00 -10.21 -6.66
C GLY A 176 17.40 -10.51 -7.15
#